data_AF-A0A1E3Y1G7-F1
#
_entry.id   AF-A0A1E3Y1G7-F1
#
_cell.length_a   1.000
_cell.length_b   1.000
_cell.length_c   1.000
_cell.angle_alpha   90.00
_cell.angle_beta   90.00
_cell.angle_gamma   90.00
#
_symmetry.space_group_name_H-M   'P 1'
#
loop_
_entity.id
_entity.type
_entity.pdbx_description
1 polymer ?
#
loop_
_entity_poly.entity_id
_entity_poly.type
_entity_poly.pdbx_seq_one_letter_code
_entity_poly.pdbx_strand_id
1 'polypeptide(L)'
;MTQHLPPSVSSVHSPSFRRLAWGLLAASWACALVSLVLSMARWAAIGHETGWGGWMPLSVVPSQALLVGLTPPPSMETHWRWVGVALECIPAAAMLYAVLCVHRICRSFLAGAVFGPAVVHGFRGVGWGFLAMFVTSLVYQAGVTALLSWLASGQQNGLVALGVGPFEMSVLVVGLMMLLLGHVLAEGHRLQAEADAFV
;
A
#
# COMPACT_ATOMS: atom_id res chain seq x y z
N MET A 1 13.45 27.96 48.07
CA MET A 1 12.71 26.71 47.79
C MET A 1 12.44 26.65 46.30
N THR A 2 13.39 26.15 45.53
CA THR A 2 13.26 25.90 44.10
C THR A 2 12.49 24.59 43.94
N GLN A 3 11.24 24.68 43.47
CA GLN A 3 10.44 23.51 43.12
C GLN A 3 11.12 22.79 41.95
N HIS A 4 11.70 21.63 42.21
CA HIS A 4 12.03 20.66 41.17
C HIS A 4 10.73 20.18 40.56
N LEU A 5 10.36 20.72 39.40
CA LEU A 5 9.36 20.09 38.54
C LEU A 5 9.90 18.70 38.15
N PRO A 6 9.11 17.62 38.31
CA PRO A 6 9.51 16.31 37.83
C PRO A 6 9.71 16.37 36.31
N PRO A 7 10.69 15.63 35.74
CA PRO A 7 10.88 15.57 34.30
C PRO A 7 9.54 15.16 33.68
N SER A 8 9.05 15.98 32.76
CA SER A 8 7.84 15.73 31.99
C SER A 8 7.94 14.31 31.41
N VAL A 9 7.16 13.39 31.96
CA VAL A 9 7.09 12.01 31.48
C VAL A 9 6.65 12.12 30.04
N SER A 10 7.58 11.90 29.12
CA SER A 10 7.35 11.92 27.68
C SER A 10 6.09 11.13 27.37
N SER A 11 5.08 11.81 26.80
CA SER A 11 3.74 11.27 26.48
C SER A 11 3.78 10.02 25.59
N VAL A 12 4.93 9.77 24.98
CA VAL A 12 5.29 8.60 24.15
C VAL A 12 5.24 7.27 24.95
N HIS A 13 5.31 7.30 26.29
CA HIS A 13 5.27 6.08 27.11
C HIS A 13 3.90 5.77 27.74
N SER A 14 2.86 6.51 27.37
CA SER A 14 1.53 6.25 27.91
C SER A 14 0.95 4.90 27.41
N PRO A 15 0.35 4.09 28.29
CA PRO A 15 -0.25 2.81 27.91
C PRO A 15 -1.43 2.98 26.93
N SER A 16 -2.08 4.15 26.93
CA SER A 16 -3.09 4.55 25.96
C SER A 16 -2.52 4.69 24.55
N PHE A 17 -1.36 5.36 24.38
CA PHE A 17 -0.67 5.47 23.11
C PHE A 17 -0.29 4.10 22.54
N ARG A 18 0.22 3.20 23.40
CA ARG A 18 0.56 1.83 22.99
C ARG A 18 -0.66 1.03 22.51
N ARG A 19 -1.79 1.13 23.21
CA ARG A 19 -3.05 0.45 22.81
C ARG A 19 -3.58 1.02 21.49
N LEU A 20 -3.53 2.34 21.33
CA LEU A 20 -3.99 3.01 20.10
C LEU A 20 -3.12 2.64 18.90
N ALA A 21 -1.79 2.63 19.06
CA ALA A 21 -0.86 2.19 18.02
C ALA A 21 -1.10 0.72 17.61
N TRP A 22 -1.30 -0.18 18.57
CA TRP A 22 -1.64 -1.58 18.29
C TRP A 22 -3.01 -1.73 17.62
N GLY A 23 -4.01 -0.97 18.06
CA GLY A 23 -5.35 -0.98 17.48
C GLY A 23 -5.37 -0.53 16.03
N LEU A 24 -4.73 0.60 15.72
CA LEU A 24 -4.57 1.10 14.35
C LEU A 24 -3.83 0.10 13.46
N LEU A 25 -2.87 -0.62 14.03
CA LEU A 25 -2.06 -1.57 13.29
C LEU A 25 -2.80 -2.88 13.01
N ALA A 26 -3.57 -3.38 13.98
CA ALA A 26 -4.45 -4.52 13.74
C ALA A 26 -5.54 -4.17 12.71
N ALA A 27 -6.08 -2.95 12.78
CA ALA A 27 -7.06 -2.45 11.82
C ALA A 27 -6.47 -2.33 10.40
N SER A 28 -5.22 -1.85 10.25
CA SER A 28 -4.58 -1.76 8.93
C SER A 28 -4.31 -3.12 8.31
N TRP A 29 -3.87 -4.11 9.12
CA TRP A 29 -3.73 -5.50 8.67
C TRP A 29 -5.06 -6.13 8.29
N ALA A 30 -6.10 -5.93 9.10
CA ALA A 30 -7.44 -6.41 8.79
C ALA A 30 -7.96 -5.82 7.47
N CYS A 31 -7.77 -4.51 7.28
CA CYS A 31 -8.15 -3.82 6.05
C CYS A 31 -7.38 -4.37 4.83
N ALA A 32 -6.06 -4.56 4.95
CA ALA A 32 -5.22 -5.13 3.89
C ALA A 32 -5.64 -6.55 3.51
N LEU A 33 -5.91 -7.42 4.49
CA LEU A 33 -6.36 -8.78 4.26
C LEU A 33 -7.75 -8.83 3.63
N VAL A 34 -8.69 -7.99 4.11
CA VAL A 34 -10.03 -7.89 3.53
C VAL A 34 -9.96 -7.42 2.08
N SER A 35 -9.13 -6.42 1.78
CA SER A 35 -8.90 -5.95 0.40
C SER A 35 -8.33 -7.06 -0.50
N LEU A 36 -7.39 -7.85 -0.01
CA LEU A 36 -6.82 -8.99 -0.73
C LEU A 36 -7.88 -10.07 -1.03
N VAL A 37 -8.67 -10.44 -0.01
CA VAL A 37 -9.75 -11.43 -0.15
C VAL A 37 -10.80 -10.97 -1.14
N LEU A 38 -11.22 -9.70 -1.08
CA LEU A 38 -12.16 -9.13 -2.04
C LEU A 38 -11.60 -9.13 -3.47
N SER A 39 -10.31 -8.83 -3.64
CA SER A 39 -9.64 -8.81 -4.96
C SER A 39 -9.53 -10.21 -5.55
N MET A 40 -9.18 -11.21 -4.74
CA MET A 40 -9.17 -12.63 -5.17
C MET A 40 -10.59 -13.12 -5.50
N ALA A 41 -11.57 -12.78 -4.66
CA ALA A 41 -12.98 -13.14 -4.89
C ALA A 41 -13.53 -12.51 -6.18
N ARG A 42 -13.11 -11.28 -6.52
CA ARG A 42 -13.48 -10.63 -7.78
C ARG A 42 -13.00 -11.42 -8.99
N TRP A 43 -11.73 -11.86 -9.02
CA TRP A 43 -11.22 -12.66 -10.13
C TRP A 43 -11.78 -14.09 -10.17
N ALA A 44 -12.09 -14.67 -9.00
CA ALA A 44 -12.78 -15.95 -8.92
C ALA A 44 -14.22 -15.87 -9.47
N ALA A 45 -14.88 -14.71 -9.34
CA ALA A 45 -16.23 -14.46 -9.84
C ALA A 45 -16.28 -14.17 -11.36
N ILE A 46 -15.18 -13.71 -11.98
CA ILE A 46 -15.10 -13.47 -13.44
C ILE A 46 -15.28 -14.80 -14.19
N GLY A 47 -16.42 -14.98 -14.86
CA GLY A 47 -16.73 -16.12 -15.72
C GLY A 47 -17.57 -17.24 -15.09
N HIS A 48 -18.21 -17.01 -13.94
CA HIS A 48 -19.38 -17.81 -13.55
C HIS A 48 -20.63 -17.16 -14.13
N GLU A 49 -21.23 -17.77 -15.15
CA GLU A 49 -22.49 -17.30 -15.75
C GLU A 49 -23.67 -17.25 -14.76
N THR A 50 -23.53 -17.92 -13.61
CA THR A 50 -24.56 -18.06 -12.59
C THR A 50 -24.33 -17.11 -11.41
N GLY A 51 -24.95 -15.94 -11.45
CA GLY A 51 -25.56 -15.28 -10.29
C GLY A 51 -24.68 -14.53 -9.27
N TRP A 52 -23.36 -14.75 -9.22
CA TRP A 52 -22.50 -14.06 -8.23
C TRP A 52 -22.09 -12.64 -8.63
N GLY A 53 -21.99 -12.36 -9.94
CA GLY A 53 -21.65 -11.02 -10.44
C GLY A 53 -22.71 -9.95 -10.17
N GLY A 54 -23.96 -10.35 -9.85
CA GLY A 54 -25.05 -9.43 -9.50
C GLY A 54 -25.12 -9.04 -8.01
N TRP A 55 -24.46 -9.80 -7.12
CA TRP A 55 -24.45 -9.55 -5.67
C TRP A 55 -23.23 -8.75 -5.19
N MET A 56 -22.17 -8.69 -6.00
CA MET A 56 -21.01 -7.83 -5.69
C MET A 56 -21.27 -6.41 -6.21
N PRO A 57 -21.35 -5.39 -5.33
CA PRO A 57 -21.59 -4.00 -5.74
C PRO A 57 -20.37 -3.35 -6.44
N LEU A 58 -19.24 -4.05 -6.51
CA LEU A 58 -18.03 -3.59 -7.19
C LEU A 58 -18.06 -4.08 -8.63
N SER A 59 -17.86 -3.16 -9.57
CA SER A 59 -17.72 -3.50 -10.98
C SER A 59 -16.70 -4.63 -11.14
N VAL A 60 -17.17 -5.77 -11.66
CA VAL A 60 -16.34 -6.96 -11.90
C VAL A 60 -15.15 -6.61 -12.81
N VAL A 61 -15.31 -5.58 -13.63
CA VAL A 61 -14.30 -4.98 -14.50
C VAL A 61 -13.59 -3.80 -13.78
N PRO A 62 -12.26 -3.70 -13.83
CA PRO A 62 -11.56 -2.54 -13.29
C PRO A 62 -12.02 -1.26 -13.99
N SER A 63 -12.15 -0.17 -13.23
CA SER A 63 -12.65 1.12 -13.71
C SER A 63 -11.97 1.63 -14.99
N GLN A 64 -10.68 1.33 -15.16
CA GLN A 64 -9.93 1.72 -16.35
C GLN A 64 -10.34 0.95 -17.61
N ALA A 65 -10.69 -0.33 -17.50
CA ALA A 65 -11.20 -1.08 -18.64
C ALA A 65 -12.62 -0.63 -19.03
N LEU A 66 -13.44 -0.23 -18.05
CA LEU A 66 -14.73 0.42 -18.30
C LEU A 66 -14.59 1.77 -19.02
N LEU A 67 -13.59 2.58 -18.67
CA LEU A 67 -13.32 3.87 -19.32
C LEU A 67 -12.91 3.72 -20.79
N VAL A 68 -12.31 2.59 -21.15
CA VAL A 68 -11.94 2.25 -22.55
C VAL A 68 -13.10 1.58 -23.31
N GLY A 69 -14.25 1.38 -22.64
CA GLY A 69 -15.41 0.71 -23.24
C GLY A 69 -15.21 -0.80 -23.45
N LEU A 70 -14.23 -1.41 -22.79
CA LEU A 70 -14.00 -2.85 -22.86
C LEU A 70 -15.09 -3.58 -22.08
N THR A 71 -15.87 -4.39 -22.77
CA THR A 71 -16.83 -5.29 -22.15
C THR A 71 -16.10 -6.54 -21.64
N PRO A 72 -16.48 -7.06 -20.47
CA PRO A 72 -15.88 -8.31 -19.98
C PRO A 72 -16.23 -9.45 -20.94
N PRO A 73 -15.25 -10.31 -21.29
CA PRO A 73 -15.55 -11.49 -22.10
C PRO A 73 -16.56 -12.39 -21.36
N PRO A 74 -17.61 -12.87 -22.05
CA PRO A 74 -18.72 -13.61 -21.42
C PRO A 74 -18.27 -14.96 -20.82
N SER A 75 -17.22 -15.56 -21.38
CA SER A 75 -16.55 -16.73 -20.83
C SER A 75 -15.04 -16.54 -20.92
N MET A 76 -14.33 -16.91 -19.85
CA MET A 76 -12.88 -16.75 -19.73
C MET A 76 -12.29 -18.07 -19.25
N GLU A 77 -11.35 -18.62 -20.02
CA GLU A 77 -10.70 -19.89 -19.71
C GLU A 77 -9.93 -19.81 -18.38
N THR A 78 -9.82 -20.95 -17.68
CA THR A 78 -9.30 -21.00 -16.31
C THR A 78 -7.86 -20.50 -16.17
N HIS A 79 -7.00 -20.65 -17.19
CA HIS A 79 -5.62 -20.12 -17.15
C HIS A 79 -5.58 -18.60 -17.14
N TRP A 80 -6.46 -17.92 -17.87
CA TRP A 80 -6.49 -16.46 -17.89
C TRP A 80 -6.95 -15.86 -16.55
N ARG A 81 -7.76 -16.61 -15.78
CA ARG A 81 -8.10 -16.23 -14.41
C ARG A 81 -6.88 -16.22 -13.49
N TRP A 82 -6.03 -17.23 -13.60
CA TRP A 82 -4.79 -17.29 -12.82
C TRP A 82 -3.82 -16.18 -13.19
N VAL A 83 -3.78 -15.76 -14.46
CA VAL A 83 -3.01 -14.59 -14.89
C VAL A 83 -3.54 -13.32 -14.22
N GLY A 84 -4.86 -13.12 -14.18
CA GLY A 84 -5.48 -11.99 -13.47
C GLY A 84 -5.18 -11.97 -11.96
N VAL A 85 -5.28 -13.14 -11.30
CA VAL A 85 -4.90 -13.30 -9.89
C VAL A 85 -3.41 -13.00 -9.68
N ALA A 86 -2.53 -13.53 -10.53
CA ALA A 86 -1.10 -13.25 -10.44
C ALA A 86 -0.79 -11.76 -10.60
N LEU A 87 -1.53 -11.07 -11.47
CA LEU A 87 -1.36 -9.64 -11.70
C LEU A 87 -1.85 -8.81 -10.50
N GLU A 88 -2.91 -9.21 -9.80
CA GLU A 88 -3.34 -8.60 -8.52
C GLU A 88 -2.33 -8.82 -7.37
N CYS A 89 -1.63 -9.95 -7.37
CA CYS A 89 -0.64 -10.24 -6.34
C CYS A 89 0.50 -9.19 -6.30
N ILE A 90 0.78 -8.54 -7.43
CA ILE A 90 1.86 -7.55 -7.57
C ILE A 90 1.58 -6.29 -6.71
N PRO A 91 0.49 -5.53 -6.90
CA PRO A 91 0.16 -4.39 -6.04
C PRO A 91 -0.17 -4.80 -4.60
N ALA A 92 -0.77 -5.98 -4.40
CA ALA A 92 -1.00 -6.53 -3.06
C ALA A 92 0.30 -6.73 -2.26
N ALA A 93 1.34 -7.27 -2.89
CA ALA A 93 2.64 -7.45 -2.26
C ALA A 93 3.28 -6.10 -1.87
N ALA A 94 3.15 -5.08 -2.73
CA ALA A 94 3.63 -3.74 -2.42
C ALA A 94 2.87 -3.11 -1.22
N MET A 95 1.55 -3.30 -1.14
CA MET A 95 0.75 -2.88 0.01
C MET A 95 1.18 -3.59 1.30
N LEU A 96 1.35 -4.92 1.27
CA LEU A 96 1.83 -5.69 2.43
C LEU A 96 3.21 -5.24 2.88
N TYR A 97 4.11 -4.95 1.94
CA TYR A 97 5.43 -4.40 2.25
C TYR A 97 5.34 -3.05 2.96
N ALA A 98 4.49 -2.14 2.48
CA ALA A 98 4.28 -0.84 3.14
C ALA A 98 3.75 -0.98 4.57
N VAL A 99 2.76 -1.87 4.79
CA VAL A 99 2.22 -2.18 6.14
C VAL A 99 3.29 -2.77 7.06
N LEU A 100 4.14 -3.68 6.55
CA LEU A 100 5.26 -4.25 7.31
C LEU A 100 6.29 -3.18 7.70
N CYS A 101 6.61 -2.25 6.81
CA CYS A 101 7.50 -1.13 7.12
C CYS A 101 6.92 -0.24 8.23
N VAL A 102 5.64 0.11 8.16
CA VAL A 102 4.95 0.87 9.23
C VAL A 102 5.00 0.10 10.55
N HIS A 103 4.80 -1.22 10.52
CA HIS A 103 4.89 -2.06 11.72
C HIS A 103 6.29 -2.02 12.36
N ARG A 104 7.34 -2.05 11.55
CA ARG A 104 8.72 -1.92 12.05
C ARG A 104 8.96 -0.55 12.70
N ILE A 105 8.40 0.53 12.16
CA ILE A 105 8.49 1.87 12.76
C ILE A 105 7.75 1.89 14.11
N CYS A 106 6.49 1.47 14.16
CA CYS A 106 5.71 1.47 15.40
C CYS A 106 6.37 0.61 16.49
N ARG A 107 6.89 -0.56 16.14
CA ARG A 107 7.61 -1.43 17.07
C ARG A 107 8.90 -0.77 17.60
N SER A 108 9.60 0.00 16.77
CA SER A 108 10.80 0.74 17.19
C SER A 108 10.46 1.89 18.14
N PHE A 109 9.37 2.61 17.88
CA PHE A 109 8.86 3.64 18.81
C PHE A 109 8.42 3.04 20.16
N LEU A 110 7.76 1.88 20.14
CA LEU A 110 7.35 1.18 21.36
C LEU A 110 8.55 0.66 22.18
N ALA A 111 9.69 0.41 21.54
CA ALA A 111 10.93 0.06 22.21
C ALA A 111 11.68 1.28 22.78
N GLY A 112 11.15 2.50 22.62
CA GLY A 112 11.76 3.74 23.11
C GLY A 112 12.86 4.31 22.21
N ALA A 113 13.15 3.69 21.07
CA ALA A 113 14.16 4.16 20.13
C ALA A 113 13.59 5.21 19.16
N VAL A 114 13.44 6.45 19.62
CA VAL A 114 12.84 7.57 18.87
C VAL A 114 13.75 8.07 17.74
N PHE A 115 15.07 8.11 17.96
CA PHE A 115 16.08 8.55 17.00
C PHE A 115 17.07 7.43 16.69
N GLY A 116 16.55 6.24 16.37
CA GLY A 116 17.39 5.12 15.95
C GLY A 116 17.57 5.05 14.43
N PRO A 117 18.69 4.50 13.93
CA PRO A 117 18.87 4.20 12.51
C PRO A 117 17.78 3.26 11.97
N ALA A 118 17.15 2.46 12.84
CA ALA A 118 16.00 1.61 12.50
C ALA A 118 14.74 2.42 12.10
N VAL A 119 14.50 3.58 12.73
CA VAL A 119 13.35 4.43 12.42
C VAL A 119 13.56 5.13 11.08
N VAL A 120 14.77 5.65 10.83
CA VAL A 120 15.17 6.24 9.54
C VAL A 120 14.98 5.24 8.40
N HIS A 121 15.48 4.00 8.55
CA HIS A 121 15.27 2.94 7.57
C HIS A 121 13.80 2.57 7.41
N GLY A 122 13.02 2.59 8.51
CA GLY A 122 11.59 2.36 8.48
C GLY A 122 10.86 3.41 7.62
N PHE A 123 11.08 4.70 7.85
CA PHE A 123 10.48 5.78 7.07
C PHE A 123 10.87 5.72 5.58
N ARG A 124 12.14 5.46 5.28
CA ARG A 124 12.60 5.26 3.90
C ARG A 124 11.95 4.03 3.28
N GLY A 125 11.81 2.94 4.03
CA GLY A 125 11.13 1.73 3.62
C GLY A 125 9.65 1.95 3.29
N VAL A 126 8.94 2.74 4.11
CA VAL A 126 7.54 3.12 3.83
C VAL A 126 7.45 3.97 2.57
N GLY A 127 8.34 4.94 2.39
CA GLY A 127 8.39 5.76 1.18
C GLY A 127 8.62 4.93 -0.10
N TRP A 128 9.57 3.99 -0.05
CA TRP A 128 9.77 3.02 -1.14
C TRP A 128 8.58 2.08 -1.32
N GLY A 129 7.87 1.72 -0.25
CA GLY A 129 6.64 0.92 -0.33
C GLY A 129 5.50 1.64 -1.05
N PHE A 130 5.29 2.93 -0.77
CA PHE A 130 4.32 3.75 -1.52
C PHE A 130 4.72 3.97 -2.98
N LEU A 131 6.01 4.17 -3.25
CA LEU A 131 6.51 4.28 -4.63
C LEU A 131 6.36 2.95 -5.39
N ALA A 132 6.64 1.83 -4.73
CA ALA A 132 6.38 0.49 -5.28
C ALA A 132 4.89 0.29 -5.54
N MET A 133 4.00 0.71 -4.63
CA MET A 133 2.54 0.66 -4.86
C MET A 133 2.13 1.45 -6.10
N PHE A 134 2.67 2.65 -6.32
CA PHE A 134 2.40 3.44 -7.53
C PHE A 134 2.90 2.73 -8.81
N VAL A 135 4.12 2.21 -8.80
CA VAL A 135 4.67 1.51 -9.98
C VAL A 135 3.87 0.25 -10.27
N THR A 136 3.58 -0.55 -9.24
CA THR A 136 2.80 -1.78 -9.37
C THR A 136 1.36 -1.54 -9.79
N SER A 137 0.73 -0.43 -9.37
CA SER A 137 -0.61 -0.06 -9.84
C SER A 137 -0.63 0.28 -11.32
N LEU A 138 0.40 0.99 -11.83
CA LEU A 138 0.54 1.26 -13.27
C LEU A 138 0.77 -0.02 -14.06
N VAL A 139 1.64 -0.91 -13.58
CA VAL A 139 1.89 -2.22 -14.21
C VAL A 139 0.61 -3.06 -14.23
N TYR A 140 -0.15 -3.06 -13.14
CA TYR A 140 -1.44 -3.74 -13.07
C TYR A 140 -2.44 -3.17 -14.10
N GLN A 141 -2.58 -1.84 -14.16
CA GLN A 141 -3.48 -1.18 -15.11
C GLN A 141 -3.10 -1.48 -16.56
N ALA A 142 -1.82 -1.39 -16.89
CA ALA A 142 -1.29 -1.76 -18.21
C ALA A 142 -1.55 -3.23 -18.54
N GLY A 143 -1.27 -4.12 -17.59
CA GLY A 143 -1.41 -5.56 -17.77
C GLY A 143 -2.86 -5.99 -17.95
N VAL A 144 -3.79 -5.44 -17.15
CA VAL A 144 -5.21 -5.78 -17.27
C VAL A 144 -5.81 -5.22 -18.56
N THR A 145 -5.48 -3.98 -18.94
CA THR A 145 -6.01 -3.38 -20.17
C THR A 145 -5.44 -4.09 -21.41
N ALA A 146 -4.15 -4.40 -21.43
CA ALA A 146 -3.53 -5.22 -22.48
C ALA A 146 -4.18 -6.60 -22.58
N LEU A 147 -4.34 -7.29 -21.44
CA LEU A 147 -4.94 -8.62 -21.37
C LEU A 147 -6.37 -8.60 -21.91
N LEU A 148 -7.21 -7.68 -21.41
CA LEU A 148 -8.60 -7.56 -21.83
C LEU A 148 -8.74 -7.11 -23.29
N SER A 149 -7.90 -6.18 -23.76
CA SER A 149 -7.90 -5.77 -25.17
C SER A 149 -7.48 -6.90 -26.10
N TRP A 150 -6.53 -7.74 -25.67
CA TRP A 150 -6.07 -8.88 -26.46
C TRP A 150 -7.13 -9.99 -26.55
N LEU A 151 -7.84 -10.24 -25.43
CA LEU A 151 -9.01 -11.14 -25.37
C LEU A 151 -10.20 -10.61 -26.18
N ALA A 152 -10.48 -9.29 -26.14
CA ALA A 152 -11.60 -8.68 -26.83
C ALA A 152 -11.38 -8.49 -28.34
N SER A 153 -10.13 -8.27 -28.79
CA SER A 153 -9.80 -8.01 -30.20
C SER A 153 -9.51 -9.27 -31.02
N GLY A 154 -9.68 -10.48 -30.47
CA GLY A 154 -9.32 -11.71 -31.18
C GLY A 154 -7.84 -11.75 -31.57
N GLN A 155 -6.95 -11.27 -30.69
CA GLN A 155 -5.50 -11.21 -30.87
C GLN A 155 -4.95 -10.20 -31.91
N GLN A 156 -5.75 -9.30 -32.48
CA GLN A 156 -5.28 -8.43 -33.57
C GLN A 156 -5.00 -6.96 -33.22
N ASN A 157 -5.41 -6.46 -32.04
CA ASN A 157 -5.04 -5.10 -31.60
C ASN A 157 -5.00 -4.98 -30.07
N GLY A 158 -3.80 -4.80 -29.51
CA GLY A 158 -3.61 -4.56 -28.08
C GLY A 158 -3.64 -3.06 -27.77
N LEU A 159 -4.77 -2.57 -27.27
CA LEU A 159 -4.86 -1.25 -26.67
C LEU A 159 -4.40 -1.34 -25.20
N VAL A 160 -3.41 -0.53 -24.85
CA VAL A 160 -2.96 -0.37 -23.47
C VAL A 160 -3.43 1.00 -23.00
N ALA A 161 -4.25 1.03 -21.97
CA ALA A 161 -4.65 2.28 -21.34
C ALA A 161 -3.94 2.39 -20.00
N LEU A 162 -3.28 3.54 -19.80
CA LEU A 162 -2.67 3.93 -18.54
C LEU A 162 -3.49 5.11 -18.02
N GLY A 163 -4.15 4.93 -16.88
CA GLY A 163 -4.79 6.04 -16.19
C GLY A 163 -4.01 6.41 -14.93
N VAL A 164 -3.41 7.59 -14.92
CA VAL A 164 -2.91 8.19 -13.67
C VAL A 164 -4.06 8.97 -13.05
N GLY A 165 -4.66 8.40 -12.01
CA GLY A 165 -5.75 9.04 -11.28
C GLY A 165 -5.28 9.89 -10.09
N PRO A 166 -6.20 10.63 -9.46
CA PRO A 166 -5.91 11.42 -8.25
C PRO A 166 -5.42 10.57 -7.07
N PHE A 167 -5.84 9.30 -6.99
CA PHE A 167 -5.42 8.38 -5.95
C PHE A 167 -3.94 8.01 -6.08
N GLU A 168 -3.50 7.65 -7.28
CA GLU A 168 -2.12 7.31 -7.59
C GLU A 168 -1.18 8.50 -7.32
N MET A 169 -1.63 9.71 -7.68
CA MET A 169 -0.91 10.94 -7.36
C MET A 169 -0.82 11.20 -5.85
N SER A 170 -1.90 10.94 -5.10
CA SER A 170 -1.91 11.07 -3.64
C SER A 170 -0.93 10.09 -2.97
N VAL A 171 -0.93 8.83 -3.42
CA VAL A 171 0.01 7.78 -2.96
C VAL A 171 1.46 8.19 -3.24
N LEU A 172 1.73 8.72 -4.43
CA LEU A 172 3.06 9.19 -4.80
C LEU A 172 3.52 10.35 -3.91
N VAL A 173 2.66 11.35 -3.68
CA VAL A 173 2.97 12.49 -2.81
C VAL A 173 3.26 12.02 -1.39
N VAL A 174 2.42 11.16 -0.81
CA VAL A 174 2.64 10.60 0.53
C VAL A 174 3.95 9.82 0.60
N GLY A 175 4.26 9.01 -0.42
CA GLY A 175 5.53 8.27 -0.50
C GLY A 175 6.74 9.20 -0.51
N LEU A 176 6.71 10.26 -1.31
CA LEU A 176 7.77 11.27 -1.37
C LEU A 176 7.93 12.02 -0.05
N MET A 177 6.82 12.42 0.59
CA MET A 177 6.85 13.04 1.91
C MET A 177 7.49 12.13 2.95
N MET A 178 7.22 10.83 2.89
CA MET A 178 7.81 9.86 3.82
C MET A 178 9.32 9.69 3.60
N LEU A 179 9.78 9.72 2.35
CA LEU A 179 11.21 9.73 2.02
C LEU A 179 11.90 10.98 2.55
N LEU A 180 11.27 12.16 2.39
CA LEU A 180 11.77 13.43 2.93
C LEU A 180 11.87 13.37 4.46
N LEU A 181 10.85 12.88 5.16
CA LEU A 181 10.89 12.68 6.60
C LEU A 181 12.02 11.74 7.02
N GLY A 182 12.23 10.65 6.28
CA GLY A 182 13.37 9.76 6.51
C GLY A 182 14.72 10.47 6.38
N HIS A 183 14.86 11.41 5.45
CA HIS A 183 16.07 12.20 5.28
C HIS A 183 16.27 13.21 6.42
N VAL A 184 15.20 13.94 6.79
CA VAL A 184 15.23 14.89 7.92
C VAL A 184 15.56 14.19 9.24
N LEU A 185 15.01 13.00 9.49
CA LEU A 185 15.32 12.21 10.68
C LEU A 185 16.76 11.72 10.70
N ALA A 186 17.33 11.37 9.53
CA ALA A 186 18.74 11.00 9.43
C ALA A 186 19.65 12.19 9.78
N GLU A 187 19.31 13.37 9.29
CA GLU A 187 20.03 14.60 9.58
C GLU A 187 19.92 14.99 11.06
N GLY A 188 18.72 14.89 11.64
CA GLY A 188 18.50 15.11 13.07
C GLY A 188 19.30 14.13 13.95
N HIS A 189 19.41 12.87 13.55
CA HIS A 189 20.24 11.89 14.25
C HIS A 189 21.73 12.25 14.20
N ARG A 190 22.22 12.75 13.06
CA ARG A 190 23.60 13.23 12.92
C ARG A 190 23.88 14.41 13.86
N LEU A 191 22.99 15.40 13.88
CA LEU A 191 23.10 16.57 14.75
C LEU A 191 23.07 16.20 16.23
N GLN A 192 22.23 15.23 16.62
CA GLN A 192 22.20 14.72 17.99
C GLN A 192 23.53 14.05 18.37
N ALA A 193 24.09 13.23 17.48
CA ALA A 193 25.38 12.57 17.73
C ALA A 193 26.54 13.56 17.84
N GLU A 194 26.52 14.65 17.06
CA GLU A 194 27.49 15.74 17.21
C GLU A 194 27.33 16.46 18.54
N ALA A 195 26.10 16.80 18.95
CA ALA A 195 25.82 17.45 20.22
C ALA A 195 26.28 16.61 21.43
N ASP A 196 26.01 15.30 21.42
CA ASP A 196 26.42 14.39 22.48
C ASP A 196 27.96 14.21 22.54
N ALA A 197 28.68 14.44 21.43
CA ALA A 197 30.14 14.40 21.41
C ALA A 197 30.81 15.66 21.99
N PHE A 198 30.06 16.76 22.12
CA PHE A 198 30.55 18.02 22.70
C PHE A 198 30.22 18.19 24.20
N VAL A 199 29.43 17.28 24.79
CA VAL A 199 29.10 17.24 26.24
C VAL A 199 30.03 16.28 26.97
#